data_AF-A0A7R9MIL3-F1
#
_entry.id   AF-A0A7R9MIL3-F1
#
_cell.length_a   1.000
_cell.length_b   1.000
_cell.length_c   1.000
_cell.angle_alpha   90.00
_cell.angle_beta   90.00
_cell.angle_gamma   90.00
#
_symmetry.space_group_name_H-M   'P 1'
#
loop_
_entity.id
_entity.type
_entity.pdbx_description
1 polymer ?
#
loop_
_entity_poly.entity_id
_entity_poly.type
_entity_poly.pdbx_seq_one_letter_code
_entity_poly.pdbx_strand_id
1 'polypeptide(L)'
;VGYLCPTLSRLGHSDVAYRLLLQDTYPSWGYSIKYNATTIWERWDGWTQEKGFQDPAMNSFNHYSLGSVGRWLFQSVAGIDTHEEGVGFKSIVIAPKPGGNLHKMTARYQSINGLIGMSWETNGANITLTIDIPVNTKAFIDLSFLKQPIHTNVGSGSYIKDNQYLDQIHKTSVVLALALCCGCIAFIVSICLKSGQKILKPNETKVHVINPNAPQPNPLPDPNEK
;
A
#
# COMPACT_ATOMS: atom_id res chain seq x y z
N VAL A 1 -3.50 -11.56 -20.00
CA VAL A 1 -4.25 -11.07 -18.81
C VAL A 1 -3.47 -10.10 -17.91
N GLY A 2 -2.15 -10.20 -17.79
CA GLY A 2 -1.35 -9.38 -16.85
C GLY A 2 -1.43 -7.84 -17.01
N TYR A 3 -1.97 -7.32 -18.11
CA TYR A 3 -2.13 -5.87 -18.33
C TYR A 3 -3.52 -5.33 -18.02
N LEU A 4 -4.54 -6.17 -17.85
CA LEU A 4 -5.94 -5.73 -17.75
C LEU A 4 -6.17 -4.85 -16.52
N CYS A 5 -5.98 -5.40 -15.31
CA CYS A 5 -6.18 -4.65 -14.08
C CYS A 5 -5.20 -3.47 -13.92
N PRO A 6 -3.89 -3.60 -14.24
CA PRO A 6 -2.97 -2.45 -14.23
C PRO A 6 -3.42 -1.31 -15.15
N THR A 7 -3.90 -1.62 -16.35
CA THR A 7 -4.36 -0.58 -17.29
C THR A 7 -5.60 0.11 -16.79
N LEU A 8 -6.60 -0.64 -16.29
CA LEU A 8 -7.80 -0.08 -15.70
C LEU A 8 -7.45 0.87 -14.55
N SER A 9 -6.61 0.45 -13.60
CA SER A 9 -6.19 1.29 -12.47
C SER A 9 -5.34 2.49 -12.87
N ARG A 10 -4.54 2.40 -13.93
CA ARG A 10 -3.76 3.53 -14.47
C ARG A 10 -4.67 4.58 -15.10
N LEU A 11 -5.77 4.17 -15.72
CA LEU A 11 -6.77 5.04 -16.33
C LEU A 11 -7.85 5.53 -15.35
N GLY A 12 -7.68 5.30 -14.05
CA GLY A 12 -8.63 5.74 -13.03
C GLY A 12 -9.84 4.82 -12.81
N HIS A 13 -9.88 3.65 -13.44
CA HIS A 13 -10.95 2.65 -13.33
C HIS A 13 -10.61 1.50 -12.38
N SER A 14 -10.01 1.81 -11.22
CA SER A 14 -9.68 0.81 -10.20
C SER A 14 -10.93 0.07 -9.67
N ASP A 15 -12.07 0.75 -9.62
CA ASP A 15 -13.37 0.16 -9.26
C ASP A 15 -13.74 -1.01 -10.18
N VAL A 16 -13.52 -0.87 -11.48
CA VAL A 16 -13.75 -1.94 -12.47
C VAL A 16 -12.75 -3.08 -12.28
N ALA A 17 -11.47 -2.76 -12.03
CA ALA A 17 -10.45 -3.78 -11.76
C ALA A 17 -10.79 -4.62 -10.52
N TYR A 18 -11.28 -3.98 -9.44
CA TYR A 18 -11.77 -4.67 -8.26
C TYR A 18 -12.99 -5.54 -8.55
N ARG A 19 -13.97 -5.05 -9.33
CA ARG A 19 -15.14 -5.85 -9.73
C ARG A 19 -14.74 -7.11 -10.50
N LEU A 20 -13.71 -7.03 -11.35
CA LEU A 20 -13.19 -8.20 -12.07
C LEU A 20 -12.49 -9.18 -11.12
N LEU A 21 -11.68 -8.68 -10.19
CA LEU A 21 -10.96 -9.51 -9.20
C LEU A 21 -11.94 -10.28 -8.31
N LEU A 22 -12.99 -9.61 -7.84
CA LEU A 22 -13.92 -10.11 -6.83
C LEU A 22 -15.09 -10.91 -7.42
N GLN A 23 -15.18 -11.04 -8.75
CA GLN A 23 -16.17 -11.89 -9.39
C GLN A 23 -15.91 -13.37 -9.05
N ASP A 24 -16.98 -14.11 -8.75
CA ASP A 24 -16.93 -15.54 -8.43
C ASP A 24 -17.72 -16.41 -9.43
N THR A 25 -18.39 -15.79 -10.42
CA THR A 25 -19.00 -16.51 -11.55
C THR A 25 -18.01 -16.73 -12.68
N TYR A 26 -18.23 -17.76 -13.49
CA TYR A 26 -17.41 -18.03 -14.67
C TYR A 26 -17.55 -16.91 -15.72
N PRO A 27 -16.45 -16.49 -16.39
CA PRO A 27 -15.04 -16.76 -16.11
C PRO A 27 -14.44 -15.76 -15.10
N SER A 28 -13.79 -16.25 -14.04
CA SER A 28 -13.11 -15.39 -13.05
C SER A 28 -12.08 -16.16 -12.22
N TRP A 29 -11.19 -15.45 -11.53
CA TRP A 29 -10.29 -16.06 -10.53
C TRP A 29 -11.09 -16.62 -9.35
N GLY A 30 -12.15 -15.91 -8.93
CA GLY A 30 -13.03 -16.35 -7.86
C GLY A 30 -13.77 -17.64 -8.21
N TYR A 31 -14.10 -17.87 -9.48
CA TYR A 31 -14.73 -19.11 -9.92
C TYR A 31 -13.87 -20.33 -9.59
N SER A 32 -12.60 -20.36 -10.02
CA SER A 32 -11.73 -21.50 -9.72
C SER A 32 -11.56 -21.71 -8.21
N ILE A 33 -11.44 -20.63 -7.43
CA ILE A 33 -11.33 -20.69 -5.97
C ILE A 33 -12.60 -21.26 -5.34
N LYS A 34 -13.77 -20.82 -5.81
CA LYS A 34 -15.10 -21.30 -5.38
C LYS A 34 -15.26 -22.81 -5.58
N TYR A 35 -14.57 -23.38 -6.56
CA TYR A 35 -14.51 -24.82 -6.81
C TYR A 35 -13.19 -25.46 -6.36
N ASN A 36 -12.63 -24.97 -5.25
CA ASN A 36 -11.52 -25.56 -4.50
C ASN A 36 -10.16 -25.59 -5.21
N ALA A 37 -9.94 -24.74 -6.21
CA ALA A 37 -8.59 -24.55 -6.75
C ALA A 37 -7.63 -24.05 -5.66
N THR A 38 -6.51 -24.77 -5.48
CA THR A 38 -5.38 -24.34 -4.62
C THR A 38 -4.22 -23.74 -5.42
N THR A 39 -4.28 -23.85 -6.75
CA THR A 39 -3.33 -23.31 -7.73
C THR A 39 -4.07 -22.62 -8.86
N ILE A 40 -3.37 -21.81 -9.65
CA ILE A 40 -3.95 -21.18 -10.84
C ILE A 40 -4.07 -22.21 -11.96
N TRP A 41 -5.21 -22.26 -12.64
CA TRP A 41 -5.42 -23.17 -13.78
C TRP A 41 -4.88 -22.56 -15.08
N GLU A 42 -4.54 -23.42 -16.03
CA GLU A 42 -4.15 -23.01 -17.39
C GLU A 42 -5.30 -22.30 -18.11
N ARG A 43 -6.53 -22.77 -17.85
CA ARG A 43 -7.76 -22.34 -18.50
C ARG A 43 -8.76 -21.83 -17.49
N TRP A 44 -9.48 -20.77 -17.85
CA TRP A 44 -10.65 -20.31 -17.09
C TRP A 44 -11.73 -21.37 -16.96
N ASP A 45 -11.85 -22.22 -17.98
CA ASP A 45 -12.83 -23.29 -18.08
C ASP A 45 -12.23 -24.68 -17.84
N GLY A 46 -11.07 -24.78 -17.18
CA GLY A 46 -10.42 -26.08 -16.97
C GLY A 46 -11.35 -27.12 -16.33
N TRP A 47 -12.26 -26.64 -15.49
CA TRP A 47 -13.50 -27.33 -15.16
C TRP A 47 -14.65 -26.31 -15.10
N THR A 48 -15.85 -26.68 -15.54
CA THR A 48 -17.09 -25.92 -15.29
C THR A 48 -18.21 -26.84 -14.85
N GLN A 49 -19.19 -26.32 -14.11
CA GLN A 49 -20.34 -27.10 -13.65
C GLN A 49 -21.19 -27.62 -14.83
N GLU A 50 -21.28 -26.86 -15.92
CA GLU A 50 -22.08 -27.19 -17.09
C GLU A 50 -21.39 -28.20 -18.02
N LYS A 51 -20.06 -28.12 -18.19
CA LYS A 51 -19.32 -28.90 -19.19
C LYS A 51 -18.35 -29.93 -18.59
N GLY A 52 -18.16 -29.95 -17.28
CA GLY A 52 -17.17 -30.79 -16.63
C GLY A 52 -15.75 -30.36 -16.98
N PHE A 53 -14.84 -31.34 -17.04
CA PHE A 53 -13.43 -31.11 -17.36
C PHE A 53 -13.22 -30.78 -18.84
N GLN A 54 -12.31 -29.86 -19.10
CA GLN A 54 -11.77 -29.62 -20.44
C GLN A 54 -10.91 -30.77 -20.96
N ASP A 55 -10.59 -30.72 -22.26
CA ASP A 55 -9.77 -31.72 -22.96
C ASP A 55 -8.46 -32.02 -22.20
N PRO A 56 -8.21 -33.29 -21.81
CA PRO A 56 -7.00 -33.65 -21.07
C PRO A 56 -5.70 -33.40 -21.83
N ALA A 57 -5.73 -33.19 -23.15
CA ALA A 57 -4.56 -32.84 -23.94
C ALA A 57 -3.96 -31.46 -23.56
N MET A 58 -4.78 -30.53 -23.04
CA MET A 58 -4.33 -29.18 -22.65
C MET A 58 -5.25 -28.57 -21.57
N ASN A 59 -5.12 -29.10 -20.35
CA ASN A 59 -5.92 -28.69 -19.20
C ASN A 59 -5.18 -28.83 -17.86
N SER A 60 -4.05 -28.13 -17.70
CA SER A 60 -3.31 -28.12 -16.45
C SER A 60 -4.03 -27.32 -15.36
N PHE A 61 -4.09 -27.87 -14.14
CA PHE A 61 -4.60 -27.19 -12.96
C PHE A 61 -3.52 -26.42 -12.18
N ASN A 62 -2.30 -26.34 -12.70
CA ASN A 62 -1.18 -25.65 -12.05
C ASN A 62 -0.32 -24.89 -13.09
N HIS A 63 -0.81 -23.72 -13.50
CA HIS A 63 -0.23 -22.87 -14.53
C HIS A 63 -0.27 -21.40 -14.11
N TYR A 64 0.87 -20.77 -13.90
CA TYR A 64 0.96 -19.45 -13.24
C TYR A 64 0.49 -18.26 -14.10
N SER A 65 0.25 -18.43 -15.40
CA SER A 65 0.00 -17.32 -16.34
C SER A 65 -1.18 -16.43 -15.94
N LEU A 66 -2.31 -17.02 -15.54
CA LEU A 66 -3.48 -16.27 -15.05
C LEU A 66 -3.24 -15.66 -13.65
N GLY A 67 -2.21 -16.12 -12.94
CA GLY A 67 -1.73 -15.56 -11.67
C GLY A 67 -0.99 -14.23 -11.81
N SER A 68 -0.75 -13.76 -13.04
CA SER A 68 -0.16 -12.43 -13.29
C SER A 68 -0.96 -11.26 -12.68
N VAL A 69 -2.22 -11.47 -12.28
CA VAL A 69 -2.99 -10.51 -11.47
C VAL A 69 -2.30 -10.17 -10.13
N GLY A 70 -1.45 -11.07 -9.61
CA GLY A 70 -0.66 -10.83 -8.40
C GLY A 70 0.17 -9.56 -8.48
N ARG A 71 0.72 -9.22 -9.66
CA ARG A 71 1.44 -7.95 -9.87
C ARG A 71 0.56 -6.74 -9.52
N TRP A 72 -0.71 -6.75 -9.92
CA TRP A 72 -1.65 -5.67 -9.64
C TRP A 72 -2.02 -5.59 -8.15
N LEU A 73 -2.11 -6.74 -7.45
CA LEU A 73 -2.31 -6.76 -6.00
C LEU A 73 -1.15 -6.04 -5.28
N PHE A 74 0.09 -6.27 -5.67
CA PHE A 74 1.24 -5.57 -5.07
C PHE A 74 1.34 -4.11 -5.52
N GLN A 75 1.36 -3.84 -6.82
CA GLN A 75 1.65 -2.51 -7.35
C GLN A 75 0.49 -1.52 -7.27
N SER A 76 -0.76 -1.97 -7.17
CA SER A 76 -1.93 -1.09 -7.13
C SER A 76 -2.71 -1.21 -5.82
N VAL A 77 -3.09 -2.43 -5.42
CA VAL A 77 -3.87 -2.60 -4.18
C VAL A 77 -3.03 -2.25 -2.95
N ALA A 78 -1.82 -2.81 -2.86
CA ALA A 78 -0.83 -2.39 -1.87
C ALA A 78 -0.12 -1.09 -2.26
N GLY A 79 0.08 -0.86 -3.56
CA GLY A 79 0.77 0.33 -4.02
C GLY A 79 2.28 0.29 -3.82
N ILE A 80 2.89 -0.89 -3.69
CA ILE A 80 4.34 -1.04 -3.61
C ILE A 80 4.88 -1.24 -5.02
N ASP A 81 5.65 -0.28 -5.52
CA ASP A 81 6.33 -0.37 -6.81
C ASP A 81 7.74 0.22 -6.76
N THR A 82 8.49 0.10 -7.85
CA THR A 82 9.82 0.70 -8.03
C THR A 82 9.73 1.88 -8.99
N HIS A 83 10.44 2.96 -8.68
CA HIS A 83 10.63 4.07 -9.62
C HIS A 83 11.53 3.63 -10.78
N GLU A 84 11.37 4.23 -11.96
CA GLU A 84 12.13 3.87 -13.18
C GLU A 84 13.64 4.05 -12.99
N GLU A 85 14.04 5.12 -12.31
CA GLU A 85 15.45 5.40 -11.94
C GLU A 85 15.92 4.60 -10.71
N GLY A 86 15.06 3.74 -10.16
CA GLY A 86 15.20 3.12 -8.84
C GLY A 86 15.41 1.61 -8.85
N VAL A 87 16.04 1.05 -9.90
CA VAL A 87 16.21 -0.41 -10.10
C VAL A 87 16.59 -1.14 -8.80
N GLY A 88 15.92 -2.26 -8.52
CA GLY A 88 16.12 -3.03 -7.30
C GLY A 88 15.49 -2.39 -6.05
N PHE A 89 14.47 -1.54 -6.22
CA PHE A 89 13.82 -0.77 -5.14
C PHE A 89 14.76 0.21 -4.44
N LYS A 90 15.77 0.72 -5.14
CA LYS A 90 16.62 1.82 -4.64
C LYS A 90 15.80 3.10 -4.47
N SER A 91 14.83 3.30 -5.36
CA SER A 91 13.78 4.30 -5.23
C SER A 91 12.42 3.61 -5.35
N ILE A 92 11.65 3.66 -4.26
CA ILE A 92 10.38 2.97 -4.05
C ILE A 92 9.24 3.94 -4.37
N VAL A 93 8.18 3.44 -5.00
CA VAL A 93 6.91 4.16 -5.15
C VAL A 93 5.90 3.53 -4.21
N ILE A 94 5.22 4.37 -3.43
CA ILE A 94 4.16 4.01 -2.50
C ILE A 94 2.88 4.72 -2.93
N ALA A 95 2.02 4.04 -3.69
CA ALA A 95 0.80 4.61 -4.27
C ALA A 95 -0.40 3.66 -4.11
N PRO A 96 -0.90 3.45 -2.88
CA PRO A 96 -1.98 2.51 -2.63
C PRO A 96 -3.29 2.99 -3.29
N LYS A 97 -4.08 2.03 -3.77
CA LYS A 97 -5.41 2.29 -4.34
C LYS A 97 -6.49 1.50 -3.60
N PRO A 98 -6.85 1.84 -2.35
CA PRO A 98 -7.92 1.17 -1.62
C PRO A 98 -9.24 1.18 -2.41
N GLY A 99 -10.00 0.09 -2.33
CA GLY A 99 -11.25 -0.05 -3.08
C GLY A 99 -11.84 -1.45 -2.99
N GLY A 100 -12.87 -1.69 -3.81
CA GLY A 100 -13.50 -3.03 -3.91
C GLY A 100 -14.17 -3.51 -2.62
N ASN A 101 -14.63 -2.59 -1.76
CA ASN A 101 -15.16 -2.89 -0.41
C ASN A 101 -14.16 -3.62 0.50
N LEU A 102 -12.86 -3.57 0.19
CA LEU A 102 -11.83 -4.02 1.11
C LEU A 102 -11.63 -2.98 2.21
N HIS A 103 -11.72 -3.42 3.46
CA HIS A 103 -11.53 -2.55 4.64
C HIS A 103 -10.09 -2.54 5.14
N LYS A 104 -9.31 -3.57 4.83
CA LYS A 104 -7.92 -3.68 5.25
C LYS A 104 -7.08 -4.44 4.24
N MET A 105 -5.80 -4.14 4.20
CA MET A 105 -4.80 -4.85 3.41
C MET A 105 -3.45 -4.75 4.10
N THR A 106 -2.68 -5.83 4.08
CA THR A 106 -1.26 -5.82 4.45
C THR A 106 -0.46 -6.54 3.38
N ALA A 107 0.63 -5.93 2.95
CA ALA A 107 1.61 -6.49 2.01
C ALA A 107 3.03 -6.25 2.53
N ARG A 108 3.90 -7.22 2.23
CA ARG A 108 5.32 -7.20 2.57
C ARG A 108 6.11 -7.69 1.37
N TYR A 109 7.15 -6.96 1.01
CA TYR A 109 8.06 -7.31 -0.07
C TYR A 109 9.50 -7.26 0.45
N GLN A 110 10.23 -8.37 0.33
CA GLN A 110 11.64 -8.43 0.72
C GLN A 110 12.50 -7.99 -0.46
N SER A 111 12.95 -6.74 -0.45
CA SER A 111 13.89 -6.21 -1.44
C SER A 111 15.34 -6.54 -1.07
N ILE A 112 16.28 -6.24 -1.98
CA ILE A 112 17.71 -6.34 -1.71
C ILE A 112 18.17 -5.40 -0.58
N ASN A 113 17.46 -4.30 -0.33
CA ASN A 113 17.78 -3.36 0.73
C ASN A 113 17.03 -3.62 2.04
N GLY A 114 16.08 -4.55 2.06
CA GLY A 114 15.31 -4.92 3.24
C GLY A 114 13.81 -4.99 2.98
N LEU A 115 13.05 -5.09 4.08
CA LEU A 115 11.59 -5.20 4.04
C LEU A 115 10.95 -3.88 3.62
N ILE A 116 10.11 -3.95 2.59
CA ILE A 116 9.15 -2.91 2.23
C ILE A 116 7.77 -3.37 2.71
N GLY A 117 7.17 -2.62 3.61
CA GLY A 117 5.88 -2.92 4.21
C GLY A 117 4.84 -1.88 3.84
N MET A 118 3.62 -2.34 3.55
CA MET A 118 2.45 -1.49 3.46
C MET A 118 1.29 -2.16 4.16
N SER A 119 0.61 -1.42 5.01
CA SER A 119 -0.69 -1.76 5.54
C SER A 119 -1.60 -0.56 5.40
N TRP A 120 -2.86 -0.80 5.03
CA TRP A 120 -3.90 0.22 5.19
C TRP A 120 -5.16 -0.39 5.77
N GLU A 121 -5.88 0.41 6.56
CA GLU A 121 -7.18 0.07 7.12
C GLU A 121 -8.11 1.29 7.02
N THR A 122 -9.36 1.06 6.59
CA THR A 122 -10.35 2.12 6.39
C THR A 122 -11.75 1.71 6.86
N ASN A 123 -12.44 2.66 7.47
CA ASN A 123 -13.85 2.55 7.83
C ASN A 123 -14.76 3.40 6.92
N GLY A 124 -14.24 3.85 5.77
CA GLY A 124 -14.93 4.72 4.82
C GLY A 124 -14.87 6.21 5.14
N ALA A 125 -14.68 6.59 6.40
CA ALA A 125 -14.49 7.99 6.84
C ALA A 125 -13.02 8.33 7.10
N ASN A 126 -12.27 7.36 7.62
CA ASN A 126 -10.86 7.49 7.93
C ASN A 126 -10.07 6.38 7.24
N ILE A 127 -8.81 6.66 6.95
CA ILE A 127 -7.84 5.65 6.56
C ILE A 127 -6.57 5.81 7.39
N THR A 128 -6.04 4.68 7.85
CA THR A 128 -4.75 4.58 8.53
C THR A 128 -3.81 3.81 7.63
N LEU A 129 -2.65 4.38 7.33
CA LEU A 129 -1.58 3.72 6.57
C LEU A 129 -0.39 3.46 7.50
N THR A 130 0.20 2.27 7.39
CA THR A 130 1.49 1.91 8.00
C THR A 130 2.46 1.53 6.88
N ILE A 131 3.57 2.26 6.76
CA ILE A 131 4.54 2.06 5.68
C ILE A 131 5.91 1.78 6.29
N ASP A 132 6.54 0.67 5.93
CA ASP A 132 7.92 0.33 6.29
C ASP A 132 8.83 0.55 5.07
N ILE A 133 9.80 1.45 5.20
CA ILE A 133 10.81 1.73 4.18
C ILE A 133 12.19 1.30 4.69
N PRO A 134 12.92 0.43 3.96
CA PRO A 134 14.24 -0.01 4.37
C PRO A 134 15.29 1.09 4.23
N VAL A 135 16.35 0.98 5.02
CA VAL A 135 17.50 1.89 4.96
C VAL A 135 18.15 1.93 3.58
N ASN A 136 18.87 3.01 3.30
CA ASN A 136 19.60 3.19 2.05
C ASN A 136 18.69 3.14 0.80
N THR A 137 17.42 3.49 0.96
CA THR A 137 16.45 3.67 -0.12
C THR A 137 15.81 5.05 -0.05
N LYS A 138 15.15 5.44 -1.15
CA LYS A 138 14.24 6.59 -1.21
C LYS A 138 12.82 6.07 -1.44
N ALA A 139 11.82 6.75 -0.90
CA ALA A 139 10.42 6.45 -1.19
C ALA A 139 9.70 7.71 -1.72
N PHE A 140 8.91 7.54 -2.77
CA PHE A 140 7.96 8.51 -3.30
C PHE A 140 6.57 8.05 -2.91
N ILE A 141 5.91 8.82 -2.05
CA ILE A 141 4.56 8.49 -1.60
C ILE A 141 3.57 9.30 -2.45
N ASP A 142 2.56 8.64 -3.02
CA ASP A 142 1.44 9.26 -3.73
C ASP A 142 0.11 8.86 -3.06
N LEU A 143 -0.52 9.83 -2.41
CA LEU A 143 -1.81 9.67 -1.75
C LEU A 143 -2.96 10.36 -2.49
N SER A 144 -2.80 10.63 -3.79
CA SER A 144 -3.80 11.36 -4.61
C SER A 144 -5.14 10.61 -4.74
N PHE A 145 -5.21 9.33 -4.34
CA PHE A 145 -6.48 8.60 -4.21
C PHE A 145 -7.42 9.24 -3.17
N LEU A 146 -6.86 9.96 -2.21
CA LEU A 146 -7.59 10.80 -1.26
C LEU A 146 -8.00 12.06 -2.01
N LYS A 147 -9.20 12.05 -2.58
CA LYS A 147 -9.76 13.19 -3.33
C LYS A 147 -10.00 14.46 -2.48
N GLN A 148 -9.48 14.51 -1.26
CA GLN A 148 -9.67 15.57 -0.27
C GLN A 148 -8.33 16.07 0.27
N PRO A 149 -8.25 17.34 0.76
CA PRO A 149 -7.07 17.87 1.39
C PRO A 149 -6.63 16.97 2.57
N ILE A 150 -5.35 16.61 2.57
CA ILE A 150 -4.81 15.70 3.58
C ILE A 150 -4.47 16.51 4.83
N HIS A 151 -5.09 16.17 5.96
CA HIS A 151 -4.60 16.54 7.28
C HIS A 151 -3.66 15.43 7.76
N THR A 152 -2.35 15.59 7.55
CA THR A 152 -1.36 14.63 8.00
C THR A 152 -1.04 14.84 9.48
N ASN A 153 -1.39 13.87 10.33
CA ASN A 153 -0.64 13.63 11.56
C ASN A 153 0.41 12.56 11.25
N VAL A 154 1.65 12.97 11.00
CA VAL A 154 2.74 12.02 10.77
C VAL A 154 3.22 11.53 12.13
N GLY A 155 3.07 10.23 12.39
CA GLY A 155 3.52 9.58 13.63
C GLY A 155 5.05 9.52 13.79
N SER A 156 5.50 8.89 14.87
CA SER A 156 6.90 8.73 15.28
C SER A 156 7.81 8.07 14.22
N GLY A 157 8.93 8.74 13.91
CA GLY A 157 10.03 8.26 13.07
C GLY A 157 11.25 9.18 13.20
N SER A 158 12.46 8.70 12.86
CA SER A 158 13.65 9.55 12.80
C SER A 158 13.62 10.37 11.50
N TYR A 159 13.21 11.63 11.59
CA TYR A 159 13.30 12.58 10.49
C TYR A 159 14.70 13.20 10.48
N ILE A 160 15.39 13.14 9.34
CA ILE A 160 16.54 14.01 9.13
C ILE A 160 15.97 15.42 8.94
N LYS A 161 16.04 16.25 9.99
CA LYS A 161 15.55 17.64 10.02
C LYS A 161 16.21 18.55 8.97
N ASP A 162 17.35 18.13 8.41
CA ASP A 162 18.11 18.84 7.39
C ASP A 162 18.17 18.07 6.06
N ASN A 163 17.10 17.35 5.72
CA ASN A 163 17.03 16.67 4.43
C ASN A 163 16.39 17.58 3.38
N GLN A 164 17.21 18.09 2.46
CA GLN A 164 16.81 18.82 1.24
C GLN A 164 15.81 18.06 0.34
N TYR A 165 15.42 16.83 0.69
CA TYR A 165 14.40 16.04 -0.02
C TYR A 165 13.01 16.10 0.62
N LEU A 166 12.83 16.76 1.77
CA LEU A 166 11.50 17.13 2.29
C LEU A 166 10.93 18.35 1.54
N ASP A 167 11.04 18.33 0.21
CA ASP A 167 10.58 19.41 -0.63
C ASP A 167 9.19 19.07 -1.19
N GLN A 168 8.23 19.91 -0.77
CA GLN A 168 6.93 20.17 -1.40
C GLN A 168 5.76 19.23 -1.04
N ILE A 169 5.04 19.61 0.03
CA ILE A 169 3.64 19.24 0.23
C ILE A 169 2.79 20.07 -0.75
N HIS A 170 2.34 19.48 -1.86
CA HIS A 170 1.40 20.12 -2.77
C HIS A 170 -0.05 19.77 -2.39
N LYS A 171 -0.95 20.75 -2.55
CA LYS A 171 -2.35 20.74 -2.07
C LYS A 171 -3.24 19.59 -2.58
N THR A 172 -2.76 18.77 -3.51
CA THR A 172 -3.49 17.64 -4.12
C THR A 172 -2.71 16.33 -4.15
N SER A 173 -1.42 16.34 -3.80
CA SER A 173 -0.53 15.19 -3.79
C SER A 173 0.56 15.44 -2.76
N VAL A 174 0.60 14.65 -1.69
CA VAL A 174 1.72 14.68 -0.74
C VAL A 174 2.82 13.81 -1.34
N VAL A 175 3.73 14.42 -2.11
CA VAL A 175 4.98 13.75 -2.49
C VAL A 175 5.91 13.87 -1.30
N LEU A 176 5.94 12.84 -0.45
CA LEU A 176 6.91 12.77 0.64
C LEU A 176 8.12 11.97 0.15
N ALA A 177 9.20 12.66 -0.22
CA ALA A 177 10.47 12.01 -0.54
C ALA A 177 11.33 11.86 0.73
N LEU A 178 11.38 10.65 1.28
CA LEU A 178 12.23 10.33 2.43
C LEU A 178 13.46 9.58 1.94
N ALA A 179 14.66 10.15 2.16
CA ALA A 179 15.92 9.42 2.07
C ALA A 179 16.34 9.02 3.49
N LEU A 180 16.37 7.71 3.77
CA LEU A 180 16.65 7.17 5.10
C LEU A 180 18.04 6.52 5.15
N CYS A 181 18.94 7.08 5.95
CA CYS A 181 20.31 6.58 6.08
C CYS A 181 20.46 5.46 7.13
N CYS A 182 19.53 5.31 8.10
CA CYS A 182 19.60 4.26 9.13
C CYS A 182 18.24 3.99 9.81
N GLY A 183 17.94 2.71 10.10
CA GLY A 183 16.67 2.20 10.66
C GLY A 183 15.50 1.98 9.68
N CYS A 184 14.65 0.98 9.94
CA CYS A 184 13.31 0.91 9.36
C CYS A 184 12.46 2.01 10.02
N ILE A 185 11.74 2.79 9.21
CA ILE A 185 10.80 3.79 9.73
C ILE A 185 9.39 3.35 9.36
N ALA A 186 8.55 3.24 10.39
CA ALA A 186 7.12 3.04 10.25
C ALA A 186 6.43 4.42 10.25
N PHE A 187 5.77 4.78 9.16
CA PHE A 187 4.92 5.96 9.13
C PHE A 187 3.49 5.55 9.45
N ILE A 188 2.89 6.14 10.48
CA ILE A 188 1.43 6.11 10.64
C ILE A 188 0.89 7.41 10.05
N VAL A 189 0.13 7.28 8.98
CA VAL A 189 -0.61 8.41 8.40
C VAL A 189 -2.10 8.15 8.66
N SER A 190 -2.66 8.88 9.61
CA SER A 190 -4.10 8.87 9.89
C SER A 190 -4.77 10.05 9.21
N ILE A 191 -5.70 9.79 8.31
CA ILE A 191 -6.35 10.82 7.49
C ILE A 191 -7.85 10.76 7.71
N CYS A 192 -8.43 11.89 8.15
CA CYS A 192 -9.87 12.05 8.35
C CYS A 192 -10.49 12.73 7.13
N LEU A 193 -11.34 12.00 6.40
CA LEU A 193 -12.09 12.54 5.26
C LEU A 193 -13.37 13.19 5.78
N LYS A 194 -13.41 14.53 5.84
CA LYS A 194 -14.64 15.22 6.25
C LYS A 194 -15.65 15.23 5.10
N SER A 195 -16.83 14.67 5.33
CA SER A 195 -17.99 14.90 4.48
C SER A 195 -18.55 16.29 4.77
N GLY A 196 -18.38 17.23 3.83
CA GLY A 196 -19.13 18.48 3.72
C GLY A 196 -19.23 19.35 4.98
N GLN A 197 -18.24 20.22 5.24
CA GLN A 197 -18.43 21.53 5.88
C GLN A 197 -17.15 22.40 5.80
N LYS A 198 -17.35 23.73 5.87
CA LYS A 198 -16.41 24.83 5.60
C LYS A 198 -15.09 24.74 6.39
N ILE A 199 -14.02 25.13 5.69
CA ILE A 199 -12.60 25.29 6.09
C ILE A 199 -12.46 25.76 7.55
N LEU A 200 -11.89 24.92 8.42
CA LEU A 200 -11.35 25.34 9.71
C LEU A 200 -9.94 25.90 9.49
N LYS A 201 -9.67 27.05 10.12
CA LYS A 201 -8.41 27.79 9.99
C LYS A 201 -7.20 26.94 10.40
N PRO A 202 -6.03 27.12 9.75
CA PRO A 202 -4.82 26.41 10.12
C PRO A 202 -4.30 27.02 11.41
N ASN A 203 -4.26 26.25 12.49
CA ASN A 203 -3.28 26.36 13.56
C ASN A 203 -3.45 25.19 14.54
N GLU A 204 -2.31 24.67 14.99
CA GLU A 204 -2.10 23.63 16.00
C GLU A 204 -2.14 22.17 15.54
N THR A 205 -1.02 21.72 14.97
CA THR A 205 -0.63 20.30 15.01
C THR A 205 0.35 20.10 16.15
N LYS A 206 -0.07 19.41 17.21
CA LYS A 206 0.81 18.92 18.28
C LYS A 206 1.39 17.58 17.87
N VAL A 207 2.72 17.48 17.87
CA VAL A 207 3.48 16.26 17.56
C VAL A 207 3.88 15.61 18.89
N HIS A 208 3.49 14.35 19.10
CA HIS A 208 3.97 13.54 20.21
C HIS A 208 4.83 12.39 19.68
N VAL A 209 6.04 12.27 20.25
CA VAL A 209 7.01 11.22 19.91
C VAL A 209 7.01 10.18 21.01
N ILE A 210 6.84 8.90 20.65
CA ILE A 210 7.13 7.78 21.55
C ILE A 210 8.05 6.83 20.80
N ASN A 211 9.29 6.70 21.28
CA ASN A 211 10.18 5.62 20.90
C ASN A 211 9.99 4.49 21.94
N PRO A 212 9.40 3.34 21.58
CA PRO A 212 9.20 2.24 22.53
C PRO A 212 10.51 1.60 23.01
N ASN A 213 11.65 1.94 22.38
CA ASN A 213 12.99 1.45 22.72
C ASN A 213 13.95 2.58 23.15
N ALA A 214 13.46 3.78 23.51
CA ALA A 214 14.33 4.81 24.06
C ALA A 214 14.78 4.40 25.48
N PRO A 215 16.09 4.48 25.80
CA PRO A 215 16.51 4.44 27.19
C PRO A 215 15.77 5.54 27.96
N GLN A 216 15.21 5.17 29.11
CA GLN A 216 14.56 6.13 30.00
C GLN A 216 15.56 7.26 30.30
N PRO A 217 15.15 8.54 30.23
CA PRO A 217 16.02 9.63 30.67
C PRO A 217 16.41 9.35 32.12
N ASN A 218 17.70 9.49 32.43
CA ASN A 218 18.15 9.45 33.83
C ASN A 218 17.29 10.43 34.65
N PRO A 219 16.88 10.06 35.87
CA PRO A 219 16.20 10.99 36.75
C PRO A 219 17.02 12.29 36.83
N LEU A 220 16.35 13.43 36.72
CA LEU A 220 16.99 14.71 37.01
C LEU A 220 17.57 14.62 38.44
N PRO A 221 18.80 15.10 38.67
CA PRO A 221 19.37 15.13 40.01
C PRO A 221 18.45 15.92 40.95
N ASP A 222 18.27 15.41 42.17
CA ASP A 222 17.42 16.04 43.18
C ASP A 222 17.96 17.44 43.49
N PRO A 223 17.18 18.51 43.31
CA PRO A 223 17.62 19.87 43.64
C PRO A 223 17.90 20.10 45.14
N ASN A 224 17.66 19.10 46.01
CA ASN A 224 17.98 19.12 47.43
C ASN A 224 19.16 18.23 47.86
N GLU A 225 19.86 17.59 46.91
CA GLU A 225 21.13 16.91 47.22
C GLU A 225 22.26 17.96 47.34
N LYS A 226 22.58 18.34 48.58
CA LYS A 226 23.84 19.04 48.93
C LYS A 226 24.93 18.04 49.27
#